data_AF-A0A6A3IHL2-F1
#
_entry.id   AF-A0A6A3IHL2-F1
#
_cell.length_a   1.000
_cell.length_b   1.000
_cell.length_c   1.000
_cell.angle_alpha   90.00
_cell.angle_beta   90.00
_cell.angle_gamma   90.00
#
_symmetry.space_group_name_H-M   'P 1'
#
loop_
_entity.id
_entity.type
_entity.pdbx_description
1 polymer ?
#
loop_
_entity_poly.entity_id
_entity_poly.type
_entity_poly.pdbx_seq_one_letter_code
_entity_poly.pdbx_strand_id
1 'polypeptide(L)'
;MAARTQQLRQHIEALIRRDAAKRSLAVDERALRRRVDDYYLPMFRWTTEVVEAAQKKQGDTKRCVCIGLSCPQGGGKTTASMYMQEALALMGKKCAVMSLDDVYWKYEQQVALAKANPGNPLLQYRGNPGTMDVPFLMDLVQECKTSTAEIALPRYDKSQFSGRGDRAPLSEWDRKQGPLDVLLMVDFILVRIRN
;
A
#
# COMPACT_ATOMS: atom_id res chain seq x y z
N MET A 1 9.51 19.48 17.64
CA MET A 1 9.72 18.10 17.16
C MET A 1 9.25 17.04 18.17
N ALA A 2 9.62 17.14 19.46
CA ALA A 2 9.23 16.16 20.49
C ALA A 2 7.71 16.01 20.71
N ALA A 3 6.95 17.11 20.76
CA ALA A 3 5.49 17.06 20.93
C ALA A 3 4.77 16.34 19.78
N ARG A 4 5.22 16.56 18.53
CA ARG A 4 4.71 15.92 17.30
C ARG A 4 4.93 14.40 17.33
N THR A 5 6.13 13.98 17.74
CA THR A 5 6.47 12.56 17.94
C THR A 5 5.61 11.92 19.02
N GLN A 6 5.39 12.61 20.14
CA GLN A 6 4.59 12.09 21.24
C GLN A 6 3.11 11.93 20.86
N GLN A 7 2.54 12.90 20.13
CA GLN A 7 1.19 12.81 19.60
C GLN A 7 1.04 11.61 18.66
N LEU A 8 2.00 11.43 17.75
CA LEU A 8 2.01 10.31 16.82
C LEU A 8 2.12 8.96 17.56
N ARG A 9 3.01 8.87 18.56
CA ARG A 9 3.14 7.67 19.41
C ARG A 9 1.79 7.31 20.01
N GLN A 10 1.15 8.26 20.70
CA GLN A 10 -0.15 8.05 21.34
C GLN A 10 -1.21 7.62 20.32
N HIS A 11 -1.21 8.21 19.14
CA HIS A 11 -2.15 7.85 18.08
C HIS A 11 -1.95 6.41 17.58
N ILE A 12 -0.71 6.02 17.27
CA ILE A 12 -0.42 4.65 16.80
C ILE A 12 -0.71 3.62 17.89
N GLU A 13 -0.35 3.91 19.14
CA GLU A 13 -0.71 3.01 20.26
C GLU A 13 -2.23 2.84 20.40
N ALA A 14 -3.01 3.92 20.26
CA ALA A 14 -4.47 3.87 20.29
C ALA A 14 -5.04 3.04 19.13
N LEU A 15 -4.49 3.16 17.92
CA LEU A 15 -4.86 2.32 16.77
C LEU A 15 -4.61 0.84 17.05
N ILE A 16 -3.43 0.49 17.60
CA ILE A 16 -3.09 -0.90 17.92
C ILE A 16 -4.04 -1.45 18.99
N ARG A 17 -4.35 -0.68 20.04
CA ARG A 17 -5.31 -1.09 21.08
C ARG A 17 -6.70 -1.32 20.49
N ARG A 18 -7.17 -0.41 19.62
CA ARG A 18 -8.44 -0.53 18.92
C ARG A 18 -8.51 -1.79 18.07
N ASP A 19 -7.46 -2.09 17.30
CA ASP A 19 -7.40 -3.25 16.43
C ASP A 19 -7.31 -4.57 17.21
N ALA A 20 -6.58 -4.58 18.34
CA ALA A 20 -6.56 -5.72 19.25
C ALA A 20 -7.93 -5.97 19.88
N ALA A 21 -8.62 -4.92 20.33
CA ALA A 21 -9.97 -5.01 20.88
C ALA A 21 -10.98 -5.57 19.86
N LYS A 22 -10.95 -5.09 18.60
CA LYS A 22 -11.78 -5.62 17.51
C LYS A 22 -11.56 -7.12 17.27
N ARG A 23 -10.37 -7.63 17.57
CA ARG A 23 -10.00 -9.04 17.40
C ARG A 23 -10.08 -9.84 18.70
N SER A 24 -10.58 -9.26 19.79
CA SER A 24 -10.61 -9.87 21.12
C SER A 24 -9.24 -10.38 21.58
N LEU A 25 -8.16 -9.66 21.23
CA LEU A 25 -6.80 -9.99 21.61
C LEU A 25 -6.35 -9.17 22.82
N ALA A 26 -5.69 -9.82 23.78
CA ALA A 26 -5.02 -9.13 24.87
C ALA A 26 -3.84 -8.31 24.35
N VAL A 27 -3.60 -7.14 24.95
CA VAL A 27 -2.49 -6.26 24.61
C VAL A 27 -1.44 -6.33 25.72
N ASP A 28 -0.26 -6.84 25.39
CA ASP A 28 0.93 -6.63 26.23
C ASP A 28 1.42 -5.19 25.99
N GLU A 29 1.25 -4.34 27.02
CA GLU A 29 1.62 -2.92 26.96
C GLU A 29 3.12 -2.70 26.75
N ARG A 30 3.99 -3.58 27.27
CA ARG A 30 5.44 -3.48 27.05
C ARG A 30 5.78 -3.82 25.61
N ALA A 31 5.20 -4.90 25.07
CA ALA A 31 5.40 -5.30 23.68
C ALA A 31 4.81 -4.27 22.70
N LEU A 32 3.67 -3.66 23.03
CA LEU A 32 3.04 -2.59 22.26
C LEU A 32 3.96 -1.37 22.18
N ARG A 33 4.44 -0.85 23.32
CA ARG A 33 5.32 0.32 23.34
C ARG A 33 6.61 0.06 22.56
N ARG A 34 7.21 -1.12 22.75
CA ARG A 34 8.38 -1.54 22.00
C ARG A 34 8.10 -1.59 20.49
N ARG A 35 6.95 -2.12 20.08
CA ARG A 35 6.57 -2.16 18.65
C ARG A 35 6.43 -0.76 18.06
N VAL A 36 5.83 0.16 18.80
CA VAL A 36 5.66 1.56 18.36
C VAL A 36 7.00 2.28 18.27
N ASP A 37 7.82 2.18 19.31
CA ASP A 37 9.08 2.89 19.42
C ASP A 37 10.17 2.33 18.49
N ASP A 38 10.28 1.01 18.38
CA ASP A 38 11.36 0.36 17.62
C ASP A 38 11.03 0.22 16.12
N TYR A 39 9.74 0.20 15.74
CA TYR A 39 9.33 -0.05 14.35
C TYR A 39 8.50 1.08 13.74
N TYR A 40 7.33 1.40 14.30
CA TYR A 40 6.40 2.31 13.62
C TYR A 40 6.88 3.76 13.62
N LEU A 41 7.43 4.27 14.73
CA LEU A 41 7.95 5.63 14.78
C LEU A 41 9.15 5.84 13.83
N PRO A 42 10.17 4.96 13.78
CA PRO A 42 11.24 5.07 12.80
C PRO A 42 10.75 5.02 11.35
N MET A 43 9.85 4.07 11.01
CA MET A 43 9.28 3.98 9.66
C MET A 43 8.52 5.24 9.27
N PHE A 44 7.76 5.81 10.20
CA PHE A 44 7.05 7.06 9.98
C PHE A 44 8.00 8.24 9.78
N ARG A 45 9.00 8.38 10.65
CA ARG A 45 10.01 9.45 10.55
C ARG A 45 10.72 9.42 9.21
N TRP A 46 11.23 8.26 8.82
CA TRP A 46 11.88 8.08 7.53
C TRP A 46 10.95 8.45 6.37
N THR A 47 9.69 7.99 6.42
CA THR A 47 8.69 8.32 5.41
C THR A 47 8.48 9.83 5.30
N THR A 48 8.32 10.53 6.43
CA THR A 48 8.17 11.98 6.43
C THR A 48 9.39 12.71 5.90
N GLU A 49 10.60 12.26 6.26
CA GLU A 49 11.85 12.85 5.78
C GLU A 49 11.98 12.71 4.26
N VAL A 50 11.66 11.53 3.71
CA VAL A 50 11.66 11.29 2.26
C VAL A 50 10.64 12.18 1.55
N VAL A 51 9.42 12.27 2.08
CA VAL A 51 8.34 13.09 1.50
C VAL A 51 8.69 14.57 1.56
N GLU A 52 9.15 15.08 2.71
CA GLU A 52 9.54 16.47 2.86
C GLU A 52 10.74 16.83 1.99
N ALA A 53 11.74 15.95 1.87
CA ALA A 53 12.89 16.15 1.00
C ALA A 53 12.50 16.19 -0.49
N ALA A 54 11.58 15.32 -0.92
CA ALA A 54 11.07 15.33 -2.28
C ALA A 54 10.25 16.60 -2.58
N GLN A 55 9.41 17.03 -1.64
CA GLN A 55 8.59 18.24 -1.77
C GLN A 55 9.46 19.51 -1.82
N LYS A 56 10.51 19.60 -1.00
CA LYS A 56 11.46 20.75 -1.03
C LYS A 56 12.19 20.90 -2.37
N LYS A 57 12.53 19.79 -3.04
CA LYS A 57 13.24 19.81 -4.33
C LYS A 57 12.36 20.30 -5.50
N GLN A 58 11.03 20.32 -5.33
CA GLN A 58 10.09 20.53 -6.43
C GLN A 58 9.38 21.90 -6.40
N GLY A 59 9.76 22.81 -5.50
CA GLY A 59 9.15 24.14 -5.41
C GLY A 59 7.65 24.07 -5.17
N ASP A 60 6.86 24.85 -5.92
CA ASP A 60 5.40 24.90 -5.80
C ASP A 60 4.67 23.69 -6.42
N THR A 61 5.37 22.85 -7.19
CA THR A 61 4.75 21.64 -7.77
C THR A 61 4.71 20.51 -6.75
N LYS A 62 3.56 20.37 -6.06
CA LYS A 62 3.30 19.22 -5.17
C LYS A 62 3.13 17.95 -5.99
N ARG A 63 4.13 17.06 -5.98
CA ARG A 63 4.03 15.74 -6.59
C ARG A 63 3.98 14.64 -5.53
N CYS A 64 3.13 13.64 -5.77
CA CYS A 64 3.04 12.47 -4.92
C CYS A 64 4.37 11.70 -4.90
N VAL A 65 4.80 11.27 -3.72
CA VAL A 65 5.96 10.39 -3.55
C VAL A 65 5.49 8.94 -3.47
N CYS A 66 6.07 8.07 -4.29
CA CYS A 66 5.76 6.64 -4.28
C CYS A 66 6.73 5.91 -3.35
N ILE A 67 6.20 5.16 -2.38
CA ILE A 67 6.97 4.41 -1.39
C ILE A 67 6.53 2.95 -1.45
N GLY A 68 7.47 2.04 -1.70
CA GLY A 68 7.23 0.61 -1.63
C GLY A 68 7.49 0.06 -0.23
N LEU A 69 6.52 -0.68 0.33
CA LEU A 69 6.66 -1.44 1.56
C LEU A 69 6.63 -2.94 1.25
N SER A 70 7.81 -3.57 1.31
CA SER A 70 7.95 -5.01 1.13
C SER A 70 7.97 -5.74 2.48
N CYS A 71 7.09 -6.73 2.65
CA CYS A 71 7.15 -7.65 3.79
C CYS A 71 6.75 -9.07 3.37
N PRO A 72 7.34 -10.12 3.99
CA PRO A 72 6.88 -11.50 3.81
C PRO A 72 5.38 -11.66 4.08
N GLN A 73 4.77 -12.69 3.49
CA GLN A 73 3.38 -13.02 3.78
C GLN A 73 3.21 -13.30 5.29
N GLY A 74 2.16 -12.75 5.89
CA GLY A 74 1.97 -12.77 7.35
C GLY A 74 2.80 -11.74 8.13
N GLY A 75 3.74 -11.03 7.49
CA GLY A 75 4.60 -10.03 8.12
C GLY A 75 3.91 -8.69 8.48
N GLY A 76 2.59 -8.60 8.36
CA GLY A 76 1.83 -7.42 8.81
C GLY A 76 1.81 -6.22 7.87
N LYS A 77 2.15 -6.36 6.57
CA LYS A 77 2.13 -5.25 5.59
C LYS A 77 0.82 -4.46 5.53
N THR A 78 -0.32 -5.14 5.59
CA THR A 78 -1.65 -4.49 5.59
C THR A 78 -1.86 -3.66 6.85
N THR A 79 -1.46 -4.18 8.00
CA THR A 79 -1.54 -3.46 9.28
C THR A 79 -0.59 -2.28 9.31
N ALA A 80 0.66 -2.46 8.87
CA ALA A 80 1.66 -1.39 8.82
C ALA A 80 1.25 -0.26 7.86
N SER A 81 0.77 -0.58 6.67
CA SER A 81 0.31 0.43 5.70
C SER A 81 -0.93 1.18 6.19
N MET A 82 -1.87 0.52 6.87
CA MET A 82 -3.00 1.20 7.53
C MET A 82 -2.51 2.21 8.57
N TYR A 83 -1.62 1.81 9.49
CA TYR A 83 -1.10 2.73 10.51
C TYR A 83 -0.29 3.88 9.90
N MET A 84 0.46 3.63 8.83
CA MET A 84 1.18 4.67 8.10
C MET A 84 0.23 5.65 7.42
N GLN A 85 -0.87 5.18 6.83
CA GLN A 85 -1.89 6.04 6.23
C GLN A 85 -2.56 6.94 7.27
N GLU A 86 -2.97 6.38 8.41
CA GLU A 86 -3.55 7.14 9.53
C GLU A 86 -2.57 8.16 10.10
N ALA A 87 -1.31 7.74 10.31
CA ALA A 87 -0.25 8.63 10.77
C ALA A 87 0.01 9.79 9.80
N LEU A 88 0.05 9.54 8.49
CA LEU A 88 0.22 10.58 7.48
C LEU A 88 -0.99 11.53 7.45
N ALA A 89 -2.20 11.01 7.59
CA ALA A 89 -3.41 11.81 7.67
C ALA A 89 -3.41 12.74 8.90
N LEU A 90 -2.97 12.25 10.07
CA LEU A 90 -2.78 13.06 11.28
C LEU A 90 -1.81 14.24 11.04
N MET A 91 -0.88 14.09 10.11
CA MET A 91 0.07 15.14 9.74
C MET A 91 -0.39 16.03 8.58
N GLY A 92 -1.64 15.90 8.15
CA GLY A 92 -2.23 16.65 7.05
C GLY A 92 -1.72 16.21 5.67
N LYS A 93 -1.20 14.99 5.54
CA LYS A 93 -0.75 14.43 4.25
C LYS A 93 -1.82 13.51 3.67
N LYS A 94 -2.12 13.68 2.38
CA LYS A 94 -3.03 12.80 1.64
C LYS A 94 -2.28 11.56 1.17
N CYS A 95 -2.66 10.40 1.68
CA CYS A 95 -2.02 9.12 1.36
C CYS A 95 -3.02 8.12 0.75
N ALA A 96 -2.64 7.54 -0.39
CA ALA A 96 -3.27 6.35 -0.96
C ALA A 96 -2.44 5.11 -0.64
N VAL A 97 -3.10 3.98 -0.41
CA VAL A 97 -2.47 2.66 -0.25
C VAL A 97 -2.97 1.77 -1.38
N MET A 98 -2.06 1.08 -2.05
CA MET A 98 -2.36 0.15 -3.13
C MET A 98 -1.60 -1.15 -2.91
N SER A 99 -2.30 -2.29 -3.00
CA SER A 99 -1.64 -3.60 -3.04
C SER A 99 -1.26 -3.94 -4.47
N LEU A 100 -0.08 -4.55 -4.70
CA LEU A 100 0.22 -5.07 -6.05
C LEU A 100 -0.68 -6.25 -6.44
N ASP A 101 -1.24 -6.96 -5.45
CA ASP A 101 -2.32 -7.92 -5.68
C ASP A 101 -3.54 -7.31 -6.41
N ASP A 102 -3.79 -5.99 -6.28
CA ASP A 102 -4.93 -5.34 -6.91
C ASP A 102 -4.74 -5.11 -8.42
N VAL A 103 -3.51 -5.27 -8.92
CA VAL A 103 -3.14 -5.09 -10.33
C VAL A 103 -2.76 -6.40 -11.02
N TYR A 104 -3.21 -7.55 -10.50
CA TYR A 104 -3.13 -8.79 -11.27
C TYR A 104 -3.86 -8.66 -12.62
N TRP A 105 -3.45 -9.51 -13.57
CA TRP A 105 -4.20 -9.72 -14.80
C TRP A 105 -5.65 -10.10 -14.48
N LYS A 106 -6.57 -9.63 -15.33
CA LYS A 106 -7.95 -10.14 -15.31
C LYS A 106 -7.95 -11.64 -15.56
N TYR A 107 -9.03 -12.32 -15.16
CA TYR A 107 -9.15 -13.77 -15.27
C TYR A 107 -8.81 -14.27 -16.68
N GLU A 108 -9.41 -13.68 -17.72
CA GLU A 108 -9.19 -14.09 -19.11
C GLU A 108 -7.73 -13.93 -19.55
N GLN A 109 -7.08 -12.85 -19.13
CA GLN A 109 -5.67 -12.57 -19.43
C GLN A 109 -4.75 -13.57 -18.70
N GLN A 110 -5.05 -13.90 -17.44
CA GLN A 110 -4.34 -14.93 -16.68
C GLN A 110 -4.49 -16.32 -17.31
N VAL A 111 -5.67 -16.66 -17.84
CA VAL A 111 -5.90 -17.91 -18.58
C VAL A 111 -5.11 -17.94 -19.88
N ALA A 112 -5.07 -16.83 -20.63
CA ALA A 112 -4.28 -16.72 -21.85
C ALA A 112 -2.77 -16.87 -21.56
N LEU A 113 -2.28 -16.24 -20.49
CA LEU A 113 -0.89 -16.37 -20.04
C LEU A 113 -0.53 -17.81 -19.70
N ALA A 114 -1.38 -18.51 -18.96
CA ALA A 114 -1.19 -19.91 -18.60
C ALA A 114 -1.14 -20.81 -19.84
N LYS A 115 -2.08 -20.62 -20.78
CA LYS A 115 -2.14 -21.36 -22.06
C LYS A 115 -0.92 -21.13 -22.94
N ALA A 116 -0.39 -19.91 -22.98
CA ALA A 116 0.81 -19.58 -23.73
C ALA A 116 2.10 -20.18 -23.10
N ASN A 117 2.04 -20.59 -21.83
CA ASN A 117 3.20 -21.08 -21.07
C ASN A 117 2.91 -22.41 -20.36
N PRO A 118 2.45 -23.47 -21.05
CA PRO A 118 1.92 -24.67 -20.40
C PRO A 118 2.95 -25.43 -19.57
N GLY A 119 4.24 -25.34 -19.92
CA GLY A 119 5.34 -25.97 -19.18
C GLY A 119 5.87 -25.16 -17.99
N ASN A 120 5.37 -23.94 -17.77
CA ASN A 120 5.84 -23.07 -16.69
C ASN A 120 4.84 -23.08 -15.52
N PRO A 121 5.11 -23.82 -14.42
CA PRO A 121 4.19 -23.89 -13.29
C PRO A 121 3.98 -22.55 -12.59
N LEU A 122 4.95 -21.62 -12.67
CA LEU A 122 4.88 -20.32 -12.00
C LEU A 122 3.89 -19.35 -12.65
N LEU A 123 3.53 -19.57 -13.91
CA LEU A 123 2.62 -18.70 -14.68
C LEU A 123 1.19 -19.24 -14.78
N GLN A 124 0.90 -20.39 -14.19
CA GLN A 124 -0.43 -21.02 -14.25
C GLN A 124 -1.48 -20.33 -13.38
N TYR A 125 -1.03 -19.54 -12.40
CA TYR A 125 -1.87 -18.86 -11.41
C TYR A 125 -1.30 -17.48 -11.11
N ARG A 126 -2.16 -16.56 -10.65
CA ARG A 126 -1.72 -15.27 -10.12
C ARG A 126 -0.74 -15.46 -8.94
N GLY A 127 0.21 -14.56 -8.79
CA GLY A 127 1.13 -14.55 -7.65
C GLY A 127 2.55 -14.20 -8.04
N ASN A 128 3.11 -14.93 -9.01
CA ASN A 128 4.50 -14.78 -9.40
C ASN A 128 4.73 -13.60 -10.35
N PRO A 129 5.97 -13.10 -10.47
CA PRO A 129 6.31 -12.12 -11.49
C PRO A 129 5.86 -12.56 -12.89
N GLY A 130 5.30 -11.63 -13.65
CA GLY A 130 4.68 -11.88 -14.95
C GLY A 130 3.15 -12.03 -14.91
N THR A 131 2.55 -12.22 -13.72
CA THR A 131 1.09 -12.36 -13.55
C THR A 131 0.36 -11.04 -13.26
N MET A 132 1.08 -9.92 -13.26
CA MET A 132 0.56 -8.58 -13.03
C MET A 132 0.43 -7.80 -14.33
N ASP A 133 -0.60 -6.95 -14.39
CA ASP A 133 -0.84 -5.97 -15.44
C ASP A 133 0.09 -4.77 -15.24
N VAL A 134 1.36 -4.93 -15.62
CA VAL A 134 2.40 -3.91 -15.44
C VAL A 134 2.07 -2.59 -16.16
N PRO A 135 1.58 -2.58 -17.42
CA PRO A 135 1.14 -1.34 -18.07
C PRO A 135 0.08 -0.60 -17.26
N PHE A 136 -0.96 -1.31 -16.80
CA PHE A 136 -2.02 -0.72 -15.96
C PHE A 136 -1.46 -0.17 -14.64
N LEU A 137 -0.54 -0.89 -13.99
CA LEU A 137 0.13 -0.40 -12.78
C LEU A 137 0.89 0.90 -13.03
N MET A 138 1.62 1.01 -14.15
CA MET A 138 2.40 2.21 -14.48
C MET A 138 1.51 3.41 -14.75
N ASP A 139 0.41 3.22 -15.49
CA ASP A 139 -0.58 4.26 -15.76
C ASP A 139 -1.20 4.76 -14.44
N LEU A 140 -1.57 3.84 -13.55
CA LEU A 140 -2.15 4.18 -12.26
C LEU A 140 -1.15 4.90 -11.32
N VAL A 141 0.11 4.47 -11.30
CA VAL A 141 1.17 5.16 -10.54
C VAL A 141 1.37 6.57 -11.09
N GLN A 142 1.35 6.74 -12.41
CA GLN A 142 1.46 8.05 -13.03
C GLN A 142 0.25 8.93 -12.71
N GLU A 143 -0.97 8.39 -12.77
CA GLU A 143 -2.20 9.08 -12.38
C GLU A 143 -2.14 9.54 -10.91
N CYS A 144 -1.75 8.64 -9.99
CA CYS A 144 -1.54 8.98 -8.58
C CYS A 144 -0.52 10.10 -8.38
N LYS A 145 0.47 10.20 -9.27
CA LYS A 145 1.53 11.21 -9.20
C LYS A 145 1.13 12.58 -9.69
N THR A 146 0.13 12.69 -10.58
CA THR A 146 -0.16 13.94 -11.28
C THR A 146 -1.59 14.41 -11.17
N SER A 147 -2.55 13.52 -10.88
CA SER A 147 -3.96 13.86 -10.85
C SER A 147 -4.29 14.81 -9.70
N THR A 148 -5.04 15.86 -10.01
CA THR A 148 -5.68 16.75 -9.04
C THR A 148 -7.16 16.40 -8.83
N ALA A 149 -7.68 15.44 -9.59
CA ALA A 149 -9.05 14.95 -9.52
C ALA A 149 -9.16 13.70 -8.63
N GLU A 150 -10.36 13.11 -8.57
CA GLU A 150 -10.55 11.80 -7.94
C GLU A 150 -9.82 10.71 -8.73
N ILE A 151 -9.09 9.86 -8.01
CA ILE A 151 -8.33 8.71 -8.52
C ILE A 151 -9.04 7.43 -8.07
N ALA A 152 -9.23 6.50 -9.00
CA ALA A 152 -9.82 5.19 -8.72
C ALA A 152 -8.70 4.15 -8.50
N LEU A 153 -8.62 3.59 -7.30
CA LEU A 153 -7.66 2.54 -6.96
C LEU A 153 -8.30 1.17 -7.16
N PRO A 154 -7.66 0.27 -7.91
CA PRO A 154 -8.22 -1.02 -8.26
C PRO A 154 -8.40 -1.90 -7.04
N ARG A 155 -9.35 -2.83 -7.18
CA ARG A 155 -9.54 -3.96 -6.28
C ARG A 155 -9.47 -5.25 -7.07
N TYR A 156 -8.90 -6.28 -6.47
CA TYR A 156 -8.91 -7.62 -7.03
C TYR A 156 -9.67 -8.58 -6.12
N ASP A 157 -10.74 -9.18 -6.64
CA ASP A 157 -11.51 -10.18 -5.92
C ASP A 157 -10.89 -11.57 -6.16
N LYS A 158 -10.20 -12.06 -5.14
CA LYS A 158 -9.53 -13.37 -5.14
C LYS A 158 -10.50 -14.55 -5.11
N SER A 159 -11.78 -14.33 -4.79
CA SER A 159 -12.79 -15.37 -4.66
C SER A 159 -13.45 -15.74 -5.98
N GLN A 160 -13.48 -14.81 -6.96
CA GLN A 160 -14.07 -15.05 -8.27
C GLN A 160 -13.46 -16.25 -8.99
N PHE A 161 -14.22 -16.82 -9.94
CA PHE A 161 -13.81 -17.96 -10.75
C PHE A 161 -13.25 -19.12 -9.92
N SER A 162 -13.96 -19.52 -8.87
CA SER A 162 -13.56 -20.61 -7.95
C SER A 162 -12.18 -20.37 -7.32
N GLY A 163 -11.93 -19.15 -6.85
CA GLY A 163 -10.66 -18.77 -6.22
C GLY A 163 -9.52 -18.44 -7.20
N ARG A 164 -9.77 -18.48 -8.52
CA ARG A 164 -8.80 -18.04 -9.55
C ARG A 164 -8.63 -16.52 -9.57
N GLY A 165 -9.67 -15.82 -9.14
CA GLY A 165 -9.73 -14.38 -8.95
C GLY A 165 -9.92 -13.60 -10.25
N ASP A 166 -10.41 -12.37 -10.08
CA ASP A 166 -10.53 -11.39 -11.16
C ASP A 166 -10.50 -9.96 -10.62
N ARG A 167 -10.27 -9.00 -11.50
CA ARG A 167 -10.35 -7.57 -11.15
C ARG A 167 -11.80 -7.24 -10.82
N ALA A 168 -12.01 -6.63 -9.66
CA ALA A 168 -13.33 -6.22 -9.21
C ALA A 168 -13.91 -5.11 -10.13
N PRO A 169 -15.24 -4.97 -10.21
CA PRO A 169 -15.87 -3.91 -10.98
C PRO A 169 -15.51 -2.51 -10.42
N LEU A 170 -15.54 -1.49 -11.29
CA LEU A 170 -15.18 -0.09 -10.94
C LEU A 170 -15.97 0.51 -9.77
N SER A 171 -17.16 -0.02 -9.49
CA SER A 171 -18.02 0.36 -8.36
C SER A 171 -17.43 -0.04 -7.00
N GLU A 172 -16.55 -1.04 -6.98
CA GLU A 172 -15.89 -1.54 -5.76
C GLU A 172 -14.51 -0.93 -5.57
N TRP A 173 -14.05 -0.09 -6.50
CA TRP A 173 -12.74 0.54 -6.43
C TRP A 173 -12.73 1.67 -5.41
N ASP A 174 -11.66 1.72 -4.61
CA ASP A 174 -11.47 2.78 -3.64
C ASP A 174 -11.27 4.12 -4.37
N ARG A 175 -11.87 5.18 -3.85
CA ARG A 175 -11.73 6.54 -4.41
C ARG A 175 -10.86 7.42 -3.52
N LYS A 176 -9.91 8.14 -4.13
CA LYS A 176 -9.03 9.08 -3.43
C LYS A 176 -8.94 10.40 -4.18
N GLN A 177 -9.22 11.50 -3.48
CA GLN A 177 -9.12 12.84 -4.04
C GLN A 177 -7.67 13.32 -4.10
N GLY A 178 -7.19 13.63 -5.31
CA GLY A 178 -5.91 14.27 -5.55
C GLY A 178 -5.85 15.74 -5.10
N PRO A 179 -4.67 16.38 -5.17
CA PRO A 179 -3.36 15.75 -5.36
C PRO A 179 -2.95 14.93 -4.13
N LEU A 180 -2.28 13.80 -4.35
CA LEU A 180 -1.74 12.97 -3.28
C LEU A 180 -0.36 13.47 -2.85
N ASP A 181 -0.05 13.35 -1.56
CA ASP A 181 1.32 13.53 -1.04
C ASP A 181 2.11 12.22 -1.14
N VAL A 182 1.44 11.09 -0.88
CA VAL A 182 2.09 9.77 -0.78
C VAL A 182 1.23 8.66 -1.42
N LEU A 183 1.87 7.81 -2.23
CA LEU A 183 1.33 6.55 -2.69
C LEU A 183 2.16 5.43 -2.03
N LEU A 184 1.54 4.70 -1.11
CA LEU A 184 2.11 3.54 -0.45
C LEU A 184 1.75 2.28 -1.24
N MET A 185 2.73 1.65 -1.86
CA MET A 185 2.57 0.37 -2.55
C MET A 185 3.00 -0.76 -1.63
N VAL A 186 2.17 -1.79 -1.49
CA VAL A 186 2.46 -2.95 -0.62
C VAL A 186 2.49 -4.24 -1.41
N ASP A 187 3.51 -5.06 -1.15
CA ASP A 187 3.61 -6.43 -1.65
C ASP A 187 4.71 -7.20 -0.90
N PHE A 188 4.94 -8.47 -1.22
CA PHE A 188 6.13 -9.22 -0.85
C PHE A 188 7.18 -9.27 -1.99
N ILE A 189 6.79 -9.02 -3.25
CA ILE A 189 7.67 -9.06 -4.43
C ILE A 189 8.03 -7.65 -4.93
N LEU A 190 7.97 -6.63 -4.07
CA LEU A 190 8.42 -5.29 -4.47
C LEU A 190 9.92 -5.31 -4.79
N VAL A 191 10.22 -5.34 -6.09
CA VAL A 191 11.56 -5.13 -6.63
C VAL A 191 11.68 -3.64 -6.95
N ARG A 192 12.83 -3.04 -6.62
CA ARG A 192 13.11 -1.63 -6.94
C ARG A 192 13.03 -1.43 -8.46
N ILE A 193 11.93 -0.84 -8.92
CA ILE A 193 11.79 -0.36 -10.29
C ILE A 193 12.65 0.90 -10.40
N ARG A 194 13.83 0.78 -11.02
CA ARG A 194 14.65 1.94 -11.38
C ARG A 194 14.06 2.50 -12.67
N ASN A 195 13.61 3.75 -12.62
CA ASN A 195 13.53 4.58 -13.83
C ASN A 195 14.93 5.08 -14.18
#